data_AF-A0A367PCQ2-F1
#
_entry.id   AF-A0A367PCQ2-F1
#
_cell.length_a   1.000
_cell.length_b   1.000
_cell.length_c   1.000
_cell.angle_alpha   90.00
_cell.angle_beta   90.00
_cell.angle_gamma   90.00
#
_symmetry.space_group_name_H-M   'P 1'
#
loop_
_entity.id
_entity.type
_entity.pdbx_description
1 polymer ?
#
loop_
_entity_poly.entity_id
_entity_poly.type
_entity_poly.pdbx_seq_one_letter_code
_entity_poly.pdbx_strand_id
1 'polypeptide(L)'
;MKVCSLKPTLTARVFFRRASGLFLPTNSGCYVLATFDDSILYVGLTRNLKRRFENHLDTEQKVSPTIAGRAFWFLYLPCEEKHLELLERSWLEQYKNVEGKFPIFNKVSSPVS
;
A
#
# COMPACT_ATOMS: atom_id res chain seq x y z
N MET A 1 -12.67 -1.59 1.78
CA MET A 1 -12.18 -2.89 2.31
C MET A 1 -11.13 -2.63 3.39
N LYS A 2 -11.10 -3.48 4.43
CA LYS A 2 -10.11 -3.39 5.53
C LYS A 2 -8.85 -4.20 5.23
N VAL A 3 -7.71 -3.79 5.79
CA VAL A 3 -6.42 -4.47 5.55
C VAL A 3 -6.42 -5.93 6.03
N CYS A 4 -7.12 -6.23 7.14
CA CYS A 4 -7.21 -7.59 7.69
C CYS A 4 -7.92 -8.59 6.76
N SER A 5 -8.67 -8.11 5.77
CA SER A 5 -9.36 -8.94 4.78
C SER A 5 -8.42 -9.42 3.66
N LEU A 6 -7.21 -8.86 3.53
CA LEU A 6 -6.25 -9.26 2.51
C LEU A 6 -5.58 -10.60 2.86
N LYS A 7 -5.34 -11.41 1.82
CA LYS A 7 -4.63 -12.68 1.88
C LYS A 7 -3.44 -12.67 0.90
N PRO A 8 -2.20 -12.96 1.33
CA PRO A 8 -1.76 -13.10 2.72
C PRO A 8 -1.97 -11.81 3.52
N THR A 9 -2.08 -11.94 4.84
CA THR A 9 -2.34 -10.81 5.74
C THR A 9 -1.05 -10.06 6.04
N LEU A 10 -1.13 -8.74 6.08
CA LEU A 10 -0.01 -7.87 6.46
C LEU A 10 0.15 -7.86 7.98
N THR A 11 1.33 -8.26 8.47
CA THR A 11 1.63 -8.32 9.91
C THR A 11 2.47 -7.14 10.38
N ALA A 12 3.33 -6.59 9.53
CA ALA A 12 4.17 -5.45 9.87
C ALA A 12 3.49 -4.13 9.49
N ARG A 13 3.51 -3.16 10.41
CA ARG A 13 3.02 -1.80 10.16
C ARG A 13 3.79 -0.74 10.93
N VAL A 14 3.83 0.45 10.36
CA VAL A 14 4.32 1.67 11.02
C VAL A 14 3.39 2.84 10.75
N PHE A 15 3.47 3.88 11.57
CA PHE A 15 2.78 5.14 11.28
C PHE A 15 3.33 5.76 10.00
N PHE A 16 2.47 6.29 9.15
CA PHE A 16 2.83 6.99 7.92
C PHE A 16 3.30 8.43 8.25
N ARG A 17 4.49 8.54 8.83
CA ARG A 17 5.18 9.79 9.21
C ARG A 17 6.69 9.63 9.10
N ARG A 18 7.42 10.71 8.83
CA ARG A 18 8.88 10.68 8.58
C ARG A 18 9.68 9.91 9.64
N ALA A 19 9.39 10.12 10.93
CA ALA A 19 10.10 9.46 12.03
C ALA A 19 10.04 7.92 11.97
N SER A 20 9.00 7.34 11.37
CA SER A 20 8.85 5.89 11.27
C SER A 20 9.78 5.24 10.24
N GLY A 21 10.34 6.02 9.31
CA GLY A 21 11.21 5.50 8.24
C GLY A 21 12.49 4.83 8.75
N LEU A 22 12.90 5.14 9.99
CA LEU A 22 14.05 4.53 10.65
C LEU A 22 13.87 3.03 10.92
N PHE A 23 12.62 2.56 11.04
CA PHE A 23 12.29 1.17 11.37
C PHE A 23 11.93 0.33 10.16
N LEU A 24 11.97 0.90 8.95
CA LEU A 24 11.61 0.20 7.73
C LEU A 24 12.80 -0.54 7.14
N PRO A 25 12.60 -1.78 6.67
CA PRO A 25 13.65 -2.53 6.01
C PRO A 25 13.91 -1.98 4.60
N THR A 26 15.09 -2.25 4.07
CA THR A 26 15.52 -1.83 2.73
C THR A 26 15.28 -2.90 1.66
N ASN A 27 14.65 -4.01 2.01
CA ASN A 27 14.34 -5.11 1.11
C ASN A 27 13.07 -4.85 0.28
N SER A 28 12.84 -5.76 -0.67
CA SER A 28 11.65 -5.80 -1.49
C SER A 28 10.42 -6.22 -0.69
N GLY A 29 9.25 -5.72 -1.10
CA GLY A 29 7.98 -6.11 -0.51
C GLY A 29 6.77 -5.43 -1.14
N CYS A 30 5.60 -5.97 -0.82
CA CYS A 30 4.32 -5.32 -1.08
C CYS A 30 3.87 -4.56 0.16
N TYR A 31 3.13 -3.49 -0.05
CA TYR A 31 2.68 -2.61 1.03
C TYR A 31 1.31 -2.02 0.72
N VAL A 32 0.70 -1.49 1.78
CA VAL A 32 -0.59 -0.85 1.78
C VAL A 32 -0.50 0.47 2.52
N LEU A 33 -1.02 1.53 1.91
CA LEU A 33 -1.38 2.75 2.63
C LEU A 33 -2.83 2.60 3.10
N ALA A 34 -3.05 2.78 4.39
CA ALA A 34 -4.38 2.70 4.98
C ALA A 34 -4.67 3.89 5.89
N THR A 35 -5.94 4.17 6.10
CA THR A 35 -6.45 5.13 7.10
C THR A 35 -6.24 4.63 8.52
N PHE A 36 -6.54 5.48 9.51
CA PHE A 36 -6.47 5.13 10.93
C PHE A 36 -7.29 3.88 11.27
N ASP A 37 -8.47 3.73 10.66
CA ASP A 37 -9.39 2.60 10.85
C ASP A 37 -9.09 1.41 9.92
N ASP A 38 -7.87 1.31 9.39
CA ASP A 38 -7.40 0.23 8.51
C ASP A 38 -8.18 0.10 7.19
N SER A 39 -8.78 1.19 6.68
CA SER A 39 -9.35 1.22 5.33
C SER A 39 -8.26 1.40 4.29
N ILE A 40 -8.22 0.53 3.28
CA ILE A 40 -7.18 0.52 2.24
C ILE A 40 -7.36 1.73 1.31
N LEU A 41 -6.31 2.54 1.16
CA LEU A 41 -6.25 3.67 0.22
C LEU A 41 -5.37 3.38 -0.99
N TYR A 42 -4.36 2.53 -0.82
CA TYR A 42 -3.40 2.18 -1.85
C TYR A 42 -2.79 0.81 -1.61
N VAL A 43 -2.57 0.05 -2.67
CA VAL A 43 -1.74 -1.16 -2.70
C VAL A 43 -0.57 -0.91 -3.64
N GLY A 44 0.64 -1.34 -3.28
CA GLY A 44 1.78 -1.27 -4.19
C GLY A 44 2.89 -2.25 -3.84
N LEU A 45 3.88 -2.32 -4.73
CA LEU A 45 5.11 -3.08 -4.56
C LEU A 45 6.35 -2.18 -4.67
N THR A 46 7.48 -2.67 -4.17
CA THR A 46 8.79 -2.00 -4.30
C THR A 46 9.93 -2.99 -4.09
N ARG A 47 11.10 -2.66 -4.64
CA ARG A 47 12.37 -3.35 -4.33
C ARG A 47 13.06 -2.83 -3.06
N ASN A 48 12.59 -1.69 -2.55
CA ASN A 48 13.10 -1.09 -1.31
C ASN A 48 11.94 -0.40 -0.56
N LEU A 49 11.50 -1.02 0.54
CA LEU A 49 10.37 -0.55 1.35
C LEU A 49 10.63 0.82 1.98
N LYS A 50 11.80 1.01 2.61
CA LYS A 50 12.19 2.30 3.20
C LYS A 50 12.18 3.45 2.19
N ARG A 51 12.88 3.30 1.06
CA ARG A 51 12.93 4.33 0.02
C ARG A 51 11.53 4.64 -0.53
N ARG A 52 10.70 3.63 -0.72
CA ARG A 52 9.34 3.84 -1.25
C ARG A 52 8.44 4.56 -0.25
N PHE A 53 8.57 4.26 1.03
CA PHE A 53 7.89 4.97 2.09
C PHE A 53 8.26 6.46 2.11
N GLU A 54 9.55 6.78 2.05
CA GLU A 54 10.05 8.15 2.00
C GLU A 54 9.48 8.90 0.78
N ASN A 55 9.54 8.29 -0.41
CA ASN A 55 8.98 8.89 -1.63
C ASN A 55 7.47 9.19 -1.51
N HIS A 56 6.69 8.33 -0.85
CA HIS A 56 5.26 8.59 -0.65
C HIS A 56 5.01 9.74 0.32
N LEU A 57 5.86 9.92 1.34
CA LEU A 57 5.76 11.06 2.25
C LEU A 57 6.05 12.40 1.56
N ASP A 58 6.81 12.37 0.47
CA ASP A 58 7.10 13.55 -0.36
C ASP A 58 6.10 13.73 -1.53
N THR A 59 5.15 12.80 -1.69
CA THR A 59 4.12 12.88 -2.74
C THR A 59 2.84 13.50 -2.16
N GLU A 60 2.54 14.75 -2.53
CA GLU A 60 1.38 15.50 -2.04
C GLU A 60 0.07 14.70 -2.15
N GLN A 61 -0.16 14.03 -3.29
CA GLN A 61 -1.35 13.21 -3.51
C GLN A 61 -1.54 12.11 -2.44
N LYS A 62 -0.45 11.55 -1.89
CA LYS A 62 -0.49 10.42 -0.95
C LYS A 62 -0.57 10.85 0.51
N VAL A 63 -0.22 12.11 0.81
CA VAL A 63 -0.31 12.69 2.15
C VAL A 63 -1.60 13.49 2.35
N SER A 64 -2.18 14.03 1.28
CA SER A 64 -3.41 14.80 1.33
C SER A 64 -4.62 13.96 1.77
N PRO A 65 -5.51 14.50 2.61
CA PRO A 65 -6.77 13.84 2.94
C PRO A 65 -7.63 13.59 1.70
N THR A 66 -8.36 12.49 1.70
CA THR A 66 -9.35 12.14 0.68
C THR A 66 -10.74 11.99 1.31
N ILE A 67 -11.76 11.82 0.49
CA ILE A 67 -13.11 11.44 0.94
C ILE A 67 -13.13 10.12 1.74
N ALA A 68 -12.15 9.24 1.51
CA ALA A 68 -12.01 7.97 2.21
C ALA A 68 -11.13 8.09 3.47
N GLY A 69 -10.63 9.30 3.79
CA GLY A 69 -9.68 9.56 4.87
C GLY A 69 -8.27 9.85 4.35
N ARG A 70 -7.30 9.93 5.27
CA ARG A 70 -5.88 10.19 4.96
C ARG A 70 -5.02 8.96 5.26
N ALA A 71 -3.89 8.82 4.57
CA ALA A 71 -2.92 7.79 4.90
C ALA A 71 -2.40 7.99 6.33
N PHE A 72 -2.50 6.93 7.13
CA PHE A 72 -2.10 6.91 8.53
C PHE A 72 -1.20 5.71 8.85
N TRP A 73 -1.46 4.57 8.22
CA TRP A 73 -0.64 3.38 8.32
C TRP A 73 0.10 3.11 7.02
N PHE A 74 1.36 2.69 7.17
CA PHE A 74 2.10 1.98 6.14
C PHE A 74 2.26 0.54 6.62
N LEU A 75 1.48 -0.37 6.04
CA LEU A 75 1.57 -1.80 6.32
C LEU A 75 2.37 -2.46 5.22
N TYR A 76 3.23 -3.41 5.55
CA TYR A 76 4.09 -4.05 4.55
C TYR A 76 4.32 -5.53 4.83
N LEU A 77 4.61 -6.26 3.74
CA LEU A 77 5.00 -7.66 3.76
C LEU A 77 6.27 -7.79 2.92
N PRO A 78 7.44 -7.99 3.55
CA PRO A 78 8.66 -8.26 2.83
C PRO A 78 8.54 -9.56 2.04
N CYS A 79 8.96 -9.55 0.78
CA CYS A 79 8.94 -10.73 -0.07
C CYS A 79 9.99 -10.64 -1.18
N GLU A 80 10.37 -11.79 -1.76
CA GLU A 80 11.32 -11.84 -2.87
C GLU A 80 10.77 -11.16 -4.12
N GLU A 81 11.66 -10.55 -4.91
CA GLU A 81 11.29 -9.78 -6.10
C GLU A 81 10.41 -10.57 -7.09
N LYS A 82 10.69 -11.87 -7.25
CA LYS A 82 9.95 -12.77 -8.15
C LYS A 82 8.46 -12.92 -7.80
N HIS A 83 8.06 -12.60 -6.57
CA HIS A 83 6.68 -12.73 -6.09
C HIS A 83 5.94 -11.38 -5.95
N LEU A 84 6.63 -10.25 -6.14
CA LEU A 84 6.06 -8.92 -5.89
C LEU A 84 4.80 -8.65 -6.74
N GLU A 85 4.90 -8.85 -8.05
CA GLU A 85 3.82 -8.55 -8.98
C GLU A 85 2.61 -9.45 -8.76
N LEU A 86 2.85 -10.73 -8.49
CA LEU A 86 1.79 -11.70 -8.20
C LEU A 86 1.03 -11.32 -6.94
N LEU A 87 1.75 -10.95 -5.88
CA LEU A 87 1.17 -10.58 -4.59
C LEU A 87 0.37 -9.27 -4.68
N GLU A 88 0.94 -8.23 -5.29
CA GLU A 88 0.26 -6.95 -5.47
C GLU A 88 -1.02 -7.12 -6.31
N ARG A 89 -0.94 -7.84 -7.43
CA ARG A 89 -2.08 -8.15 -8.28
C ARG A 89 -3.15 -8.92 -7.50
N SER A 90 -2.77 -9.92 -6.71
CA SER A 90 -3.71 -10.68 -5.89
C SER A 90 -4.47 -9.79 -4.90
N TRP A 91 -3.79 -8.87 -4.22
CA TRP A 91 -4.44 -7.93 -3.30
C TRP A 91 -5.32 -6.92 -4.01
N LEU A 92 -4.91 -6.42 -5.18
CA LEU A 92 -5.73 -5.52 -5.99
C LEU A 92 -7.00 -6.21 -6.50
N GLU A 93 -6.91 -7.46 -6.96
CA GLU A 93 -8.07 -8.24 -7.39
C GLU A 93 -8.99 -8.57 -6.21
N GLN A 94 -8.45 -8.93 -5.04
CA GLN A 94 -9.27 -9.12 -3.82
C GLN A 94 -10.04 -7.85 -3.47
N TYR A 95 -9.38 -6.69 -3.50
CA TYR A 95 -10.04 -5.41 -3.26
C TYR A 95 -11.12 -5.13 -4.29
N LYS A 96 -10.82 -5.32 -5.57
CA LYS A 96 -11.77 -5.10 -6.67
C LYS A 96 -12.98 -6.03 -6.59
N ASN A 97 -12.79 -7.29 -6.21
CA ASN A 97 -13.87 -8.26 -6.06
C ASN A 97 -14.85 -7.87 -4.93
N VAL A 98 -14.36 -7.22 -3.88
CA VAL A 98 -15.18 -6.78 -2.74
C VAL A 98 -15.82 -5.42 -2.99
N GLU A 99 -15.07 -4.46 -3.54
CA GLU A 99 -15.47 -3.05 -3.64
C GLU A 99 -15.96 -2.65 -5.03
N GLY A 100 -15.80 -3.51 -6.03
CA GLY A 100 -16.13 -3.24 -7.43
C GLY A 100 -15.21 -2.23 -8.12
N LYS A 101 -14.18 -1.73 -7.44
CA LYS A 101 -13.27 -0.67 -7.91
C LYS A 101 -11.87 -0.84 -7.31
N PHE A 102 -10.90 -0.09 -7.79
CA PHE A 102 -9.56 -0.04 -7.19
C PHE A 102 -9.50 0.91 -5.98
N PRO A 103 -8.51 0.77 -5.10
CA PRO A 103 -8.27 1.74 -4.03
C PRO A 103 -8.08 3.15 -4.60
N ILE A 104 -8.48 4.18 -3.84
CA ILE A 104 -8.56 5.58 -4.32
C ILE A 104 -7.25 6.11 -4.91
N PHE A 105 -6.11 5.64 -4.43
CA PHE A 105 -4.81 6.06 -4.93
C PHE A 105 -4.16 5.09 -5.92
N ASN A 106 -4.79 3.96 -6.25
CA ASN A 106 -4.39 3.11 -7.35
C ASN A 106 -5.05 3.67 -8.62
N LYS A 107 -4.23 4.17 -9.55
CA LYS A 107 -4.75 4.56 -10.86
C LYS A 107 -5.34 3.32 -11.51
N VAL A 108 -6.54 3.44 -12.08
CA VAL A 108 -7.00 2.48 -13.08
C VAL A 108 -6.03 2.64 -14.25
N SER A 109 -5.28 1.60 -14.58
CA SER A 109 -4.53 1.61 -15.83
C SER A 109 -5.54 1.86 -16.95
N SER A 110 -5.47 3.03 -17.59
CA SER A 110 -6.02 3.15 -18.93
C SER A 110 -5.37 2.04 -19.77
N PRO A 111 -6.13 1.33 -20.62
CA PRO A 111 -5.52 0.33 -21.48
C PRO A 111 -4.41 1.00 -22.28
N VAL A 112 -3.22 0.42 -22.22
CA VAL A 112 -2.17 0.73 -23.20
C VAL A 112 -2.70 0.20 -24.52
N SER A 113 -3.04 1.13 -25.42
CA SER A 113 -3.37 0.86 -26.81
C SER A 113 -2.26 0.11 -27.53
#